data_AF-A0A9E2HYZ9-F1
#
_entry.id   AF-A0A9E2HYZ9-F1
#
_cell.length_a   1.000
_cell.length_b   1.000
_cell.length_c   1.000
_cell.angle_alpha   90.00
_cell.angle_beta   90.00
_cell.angle_gamma   90.00
#
_symmetry.space_group_name_H-M   'P 1'
#
loop_
_entity.id
_entity.type
_entity.pdbx_description
1 polymer ?
#
loop_
_entity_poly.entity_id
_entity_poly.type
_entity_poly.pdbx_seq_one_letter_code
_entity_poly.pdbx_strand_id
1 'polypeptide(L)'
;MEQVKLTEYSHGAGCGCKISPMLLDEILQSTRPNIDYPLLLVGNEHKDDAAAFDLGNGTSVLSTTDFFMPIVDDPFTFGRIAATNALSDIYAMGGRPLMAISIFGWPIDKLSADVGRQVIDGGRAVCEDAGIPLAGGHSIDSPEPIFGLAVTGIVDNVNLMKNTTAEADCLIFLTKALGIGILSTAQKQKKIAPGDIEPAIEAMTTLNKIGAELAPLDGVVDMTDVTGFGLL
;
A
#
# COMPACT_ATOMS: atom_id res chain seq x y z
N MET A 1 -26.02 20.50 -0.86
CA MET A 1 -25.71 19.07 -1.02
C MET A 1 -25.08 18.61 0.29
N GLU A 2 -25.60 17.53 0.87
CA GLU A 2 -25.01 16.92 2.06
C GLU A 2 -23.60 16.40 1.75
N GLN A 3 -22.67 16.54 2.69
CA GLN A 3 -21.28 16.11 2.52
C GLN A 3 -21.22 14.59 2.67
N VAL A 4 -20.86 13.88 1.59
CA VAL A 4 -20.69 12.42 1.56
C VAL A 4 -19.51 12.03 2.45
N LYS A 5 -19.69 11.02 3.31
CA LYS A 5 -18.66 10.46 4.19
C LYS A 5 -18.34 9.04 3.78
N LEU A 6 -17.18 8.80 3.17
CA LEU A 6 -16.86 7.49 2.60
C LEU A 6 -16.78 6.36 3.62
N THR A 7 -16.42 6.64 4.89
CA THR A 7 -16.33 5.61 5.93
C THR A 7 -17.69 4.99 6.30
N GLU A 8 -18.80 5.64 5.94
CA GLU A 8 -20.16 5.12 6.15
C GLU A 8 -20.56 4.07 5.08
N TYR A 9 -19.74 3.89 4.04
CA TYR A 9 -19.99 2.94 2.94
C TYR A 9 -19.05 1.72 2.98
N SER A 10 -18.25 1.56 4.04
CA SER A 10 -17.36 0.41 4.23
C SER A 10 -17.76 -0.42 5.47
N HIS A 11 -17.78 -1.75 5.36
CA HIS A 11 -18.04 -2.63 6.50
C HIS A 11 -16.80 -2.72 7.42
N GLY A 12 -15.59 -2.79 6.86
CA GLY A 12 -14.34 -2.92 7.61
C GLY A 12 -13.88 -1.62 8.32
N ALA A 13 -13.21 -1.75 9.46
CA ALA A 13 -12.62 -0.62 10.18
C ALA A 13 -11.12 -0.50 9.86
N GLY A 14 -10.69 0.57 9.19
CA GLY A 14 -9.28 0.80 8.85
C GLY A 14 -8.68 -0.28 7.93
N CYS A 15 -7.40 -0.61 8.13
CA CYS A 15 -6.73 -1.75 7.49
C CYS A 15 -7.27 -3.13 7.92
N GLY A 16 -8.24 -3.20 8.83
CA GLY A 16 -8.90 -4.43 9.29
C GLY A 16 -9.75 -5.14 8.23
N CYS A 17 -9.68 -4.71 6.97
CA CYS A 17 -10.27 -5.37 5.82
C CYS A 17 -9.41 -6.53 5.28
N LYS A 18 -8.15 -6.63 5.70
CA LYS A 18 -7.27 -7.75 5.28
C LYS A 18 -7.80 -9.08 5.83
N ILE A 19 -7.74 -10.11 5.00
CA ILE A 19 -7.97 -11.50 5.44
C ILE A 19 -6.92 -11.80 6.52
N SER A 20 -7.32 -12.48 7.60
CA SER A 20 -6.37 -12.82 8.67
C SER A 20 -5.22 -13.67 8.11
N PRO A 21 -3.98 -13.53 8.63
CA PRO A 21 -2.84 -14.30 8.14
C PRO A 21 -3.10 -15.81 8.10
N MET A 22 -3.74 -16.34 9.14
CA MET A 22 -4.06 -17.77 9.22
C MET A 22 -5.01 -18.23 8.12
N LEU A 23 -6.07 -17.46 7.83
CA LEU A 23 -7.03 -17.82 6.78
C LEU A 23 -6.42 -17.62 5.39
N LEU A 24 -5.59 -16.58 5.20
CA LEU A 24 -4.87 -16.38 3.95
C LEU A 24 -3.90 -17.54 3.68
N ASP A 25 -3.14 -17.98 4.69
CA ASP A 25 -2.24 -19.13 4.58
C ASP A 25 -3.00 -20.41 4.20
N GLU A 26 -4.22 -20.61 4.72
CA GLU A 26 -5.10 -21.72 4.32
C GLU A 26 -5.58 -21.60 2.86
N ILE A 27 -5.99 -20.40 2.43
CA ILE A 27 -6.47 -20.15 1.05
C ILE A 27 -5.35 -20.36 0.03
N LEU A 28 -4.11 -19.98 0.37
CA LEU A 28 -2.95 -20.07 -0.53
C LEU A 28 -2.35 -21.47 -0.60
N GLN A 29 -2.76 -22.41 0.28
CA GLN A 29 -2.30 -23.79 0.20
C GLN A 29 -2.75 -24.44 -1.12
N SER A 30 -1.76 -24.78 -1.94
CA SER A 30 -1.96 -25.46 -3.22
C SER A 30 -1.42 -26.88 -3.16
N THR A 31 -2.17 -27.81 -3.74
CA THR A 31 -1.71 -29.20 -3.96
C THR A 31 -0.95 -29.37 -5.28
N ARG A 32 -0.82 -28.29 -6.06
CA ARG A 32 -0.07 -28.30 -7.33
C ARG A 32 1.42 -28.25 -7.03
N PRO A 33 2.26 -28.91 -7.85
CA PRO A 33 3.70 -28.81 -7.71
C PRO A 33 4.15 -27.36 -7.93
N ASN A 34 5.08 -26.89 -7.09
CA ASN A 34 5.73 -25.61 -7.32
C ASN A 34 6.58 -25.68 -8.58
N ILE A 35 6.43 -24.66 -9.42
CA ILE A 35 7.29 -24.43 -10.58
C ILE A 35 8.34 -23.43 -10.10
N ASP A 36 9.61 -23.81 -10.24
CA ASP A 36 10.72 -22.92 -9.95
C ASP A 36 10.87 -21.88 -11.07
N TYR A 37 11.01 -20.62 -10.67
CA TYR A 37 11.27 -19.48 -11.56
C TYR A 37 12.59 -18.83 -11.14
N PRO A 38 13.73 -19.25 -11.72
CA PRO A 38 15.06 -18.84 -11.24
C PRO A 38 15.34 -17.33 -11.26
N LEU A 39 14.59 -16.56 -12.06
CA LEU A 39 14.70 -15.11 -12.13
C LEU A 39 13.78 -14.38 -11.13
N LEU A 40 12.91 -15.08 -10.42
CA LEU A 40 12.08 -14.52 -9.35
C LEU A 40 12.91 -14.50 -8.06
N LEU A 41 13.59 -13.39 -7.80
CA LEU A 41 14.50 -13.23 -6.65
C LEU A 41 13.74 -13.10 -5.31
N VAL A 42 12.53 -12.57 -5.38
CA VAL A 42 11.59 -12.45 -4.27
C VAL A 42 10.20 -12.76 -4.82
N GLY A 43 9.53 -13.71 -4.18
CA GLY A 43 8.17 -14.15 -4.52
C GLY A 43 7.33 -14.31 -3.26
N ASN A 44 6.33 -15.19 -3.31
CA ASN A 44 5.39 -15.34 -2.20
C ASN A 44 5.92 -16.18 -1.02
N GLU A 45 7.15 -16.69 -1.10
CA GLU A 45 7.67 -17.67 -0.13
C GLU A 45 7.99 -17.05 1.23
N HIS A 46 8.43 -15.79 1.25
CA HIS A 46 8.92 -15.12 2.46
C HIS A 46 8.02 -13.99 2.95
N LYS A 47 6.84 -13.78 2.34
CA LYS A 47 5.91 -12.68 2.69
C LYS A 47 6.59 -11.30 2.64
N ASP A 48 7.52 -11.10 1.71
CA ASP A 48 8.11 -9.80 1.40
C ASP A 48 7.06 -8.85 0.80
N ASP A 49 7.40 -7.56 0.77
CA ASP A 49 6.48 -6.48 0.43
C ASP A 49 6.11 -6.44 -1.08
N ALA A 50 7.02 -6.87 -1.97
CA ALA A 50 6.75 -6.96 -3.40
C ALA A 50 7.47 -8.13 -4.07
N ALA A 51 6.95 -8.60 -5.21
CA ALA A 51 7.67 -9.53 -6.05
C ALA A 51 8.83 -8.83 -6.77
N ALA A 52 10.00 -9.47 -6.84
CA ALA A 52 11.18 -8.98 -7.54
C ALA A 52 11.62 -9.97 -8.62
N PHE A 53 11.62 -9.53 -9.89
CA PHE A 53 12.01 -10.35 -11.03
C PHE A 53 13.27 -9.77 -11.70
N ASP A 54 14.37 -10.54 -11.70
CA ASP A 54 15.65 -10.17 -12.32
C ASP A 54 15.52 -10.10 -13.85
N LEU A 55 15.97 -8.98 -14.42
CA LEU A 55 16.03 -8.77 -15.86
C LEU A 55 17.33 -9.33 -16.48
N GLY A 56 18.25 -9.85 -15.66
CA GLY A 56 19.51 -10.45 -16.11
C GLY A 56 20.58 -9.41 -16.47
N ASN A 57 20.35 -8.14 -16.14
CA ASN A 57 21.25 -7.01 -16.40
C ASN A 57 21.70 -6.31 -15.11
N GLY A 58 21.49 -6.94 -13.95
CA GLY A 58 21.80 -6.35 -12.63
C GLY A 58 20.68 -5.48 -12.05
N THR A 59 19.51 -5.44 -12.69
CA THR A 59 18.31 -4.76 -12.19
C THR A 59 17.12 -5.70 -12.14
N SER A 60 16.22 -5.47 -11.19
CA SER A 60 14.98 -6.22 -11.02
C SER A 60 13.77 -5.32 -11.20
N VAL A 61 12.74 -5.86 -11.84
CA VAL A 61 11.40 -5.27 -11.81
C VAL A 61 10.76 -5.64 -10.49
N LEU A 62 10.18 -4.64 -9.84
CA LEU A 62 9.35 -4.81 -8.65
C LEU A 62 7.87 -4.72 -9.06
N SER A 63 7.04 -5.61 -8.52
CA SER A 63 5.61 -5.60 -8.75
C SER A 63 4.85 -5.82 -7.45
N THR A 64 4.01 -4.86 -7.10
CA THR A 64 3.09 -4.96 -5.95
C THR A 64 1.67 -4.54 -6.36
N THR A 65 0.70 -4.93 -5.55
CA THR A 65 -0.66 -4.44 -5.64
C THR A 65 -1.24 -4.32 -4.25
N ASP A 66 -1.89 -3.19 -3.97
CA ASP A 66 -2.57 -2.99 -2.69
C ASP A 66 -3.81 -2.09 -2.89
N PHE A 67 -4.93 -2.50 -2.30
CA PHE A 67 -6.22 -1.81 -2.39
C PHE A 67 -7.08 -2.11 -1.17
N PHE A 68 -7.91 -1.14 -0.78
CA PHE A 68 -8.76 -1.26 0.40
C PHE A 68 -9.99 -0.36 0.32
N MET A 69 -10.87 -0.53 1.31
CA MET A 69 -12.06 0.30 1.49
C MET A 69 -11.73 1.61 2.23
N PRO A 70 -12.55 2.67 2.12
CA PRO A 70 -12.30 3.95 2.76
C PRO A 70 -12.05 3.88 4.27
N ILE A 71 -10.96 4.55 4.68
CA ILE A 71 -10.53 4.69 6.09
C ILE A 71 -10.63 6.12 6.61
N VAL A 72 -10.99 7.06 5.72
CA VAL A 72 -11.26 8.48 5.98
C VAL A 72 -12.48 8.92 5.19
N ASP A 73 -13.16 9.98 5.66
CA ASP A 73 -14.40 10.45 5.05
C ASP A 73 -14.21 11.15 3.70
N ASP A 74 -13.11 11.90 3.57
CA ASP A 74 -12.83 12.73 2.40
C ASP A 74 -12.35 11.88 1.20
N PRO A 75 -13.05 11.93 0.04
CA PRO A 75 -12.72 11.09 -1.11
C PRO A 75 -11.34 11.33 -1.69
N PHE A 76 -10.93 12.60 -1.81
CA PHE A 76 -9.62 12.95 -2.35
C PHE A 76 -8.51 12.43 -1.44
N THR A 77 -8.65 12.62 -0.12
CA THR A 77 -7.71 12.12 0.88
C THR A 77 -7.66 10.60 0.89
N PHE A 78 -8.80 9.90 0.78
CA PHE A 78 -8.82 8.44 0.64
C PHE A 78 -8.01 7.98 -0.58
N GLY A 79 -8.22 8.63 -1.74
CA GLY A 79 -7.44 8.39 -2.94
C GLY A 79 -5.93 8.54 -2.72
N ARG A 80 -5.52 9.62 -2.06
CA ARG A 80 -4.11 9.86 -1.72
C ARG A 80 -3.54 8.77 -0.81
N ILE A 81 -4.28 8.38 0.24
CA ILE A 81 -3.81 7.37 1.19
C ILE A 81 -3.67 6.01 0.50
N ALA A 82 -4.66 5.59 -0.30
CA ALA A 82 -4.61 4.32 -1.02
C ALA A 82 -3.43 4.25 -2.00
N ALA A 83 -3.20 5.32 -2.76
CA ALA A 83 -2.05 5.39 -3.66
C ALA A 83 -0.71 5.40 -2.90
N THR A 84 -0.62 6.15 -1.80
CA THR A 84 0.60 6.22 -0.98
C THR A 84 0.95 4.86 -0.38
N ASN A 85 -0.06 4.13 0.11
CA ASN A 85 0.09 2.77 0.62
C ASN A 85 0.58 1.81 -0.47
N ALA A 86 -0.07 1.77 -1.63
CA ALA A 86 0.33 0.87 -2.72
C ALA A 86 1.74 1.16 -3.28
N LEU A 87 2.23 2.40 -3.15
CA LEU A 87 3.61 2.76 -3.51
C LEU A 87 4.62 2.37 -2.43
N SER A 88 4.17 2.11 -1.20
CA SER A 88 5.03 1.89 -0.03
C SER A 88 5.94 0.68 -0.20
N ASP A 89 5.39 -0.44 -0.67
CA ASP A 89 6.14 -1.69 -0.86
C ASP A 89 7.32 -1.55 -1.83
N ILE A 90 7.16 -0.73 -2.89
CA ILE A 90 8.25 -0.46 -3.82
C ILE A 90 9.42 0.22 -3.10
N TYR A 91 9.12 1.17 -2.23
CA TYR A 91 10.16 1.84 -1.45
C TYR A 91 10.73 0.96 -0.34
N ALA A 92 9.92 0.10 0.29
CA ALA A 92 10.36 -0.85 1.30
C ALA A 92 11.39 -1.86 0.75
N MET A 93 11.26 -2.21 -0.52
CA MET A 93 12.21 -3.07 -1.25
C MET A 93 13.45 -2.30 -1.78
N GLY A 94 13.61 -1.03 -1.42
CA GLY A 94 14.71 -0.16 -1.88
C GLY A 94 14.56 0.35 -3.32
N GLY A 95 13.42 0.08 -3.96
CA GLY A 95 13.18 0.40 -5.35
C GLY A 95 12.58 1.78 -5.58
N ARG A 96 12.49 2.14 -6.86
CA ARG A 96 11.84 3.36 -7.34
C ARG A 96 10.64 2.99 -8.20
N PRO A 97 9.46 3.61 -8.00
CA PRO A 97 8.31 3.33 -8.83
C PRO A 97 8.52 3.89 -10.24
N LEU A 98 7.95 3.21 -11.23
CA LEU A 98 7.98 3.61 -12.64
C LEU A 98 6.61 4.05 -13.15
N MET A 99 5.56 3.32 -12.78
CA MET A 99 4.18 3.57 -13.16
C MET A 99 3.22 2.85 -12.21
N ALA A 100 1.97 3.29 -12.22
CA ALA A 100 0.88 2.61 -11.53
C ALA A 100 -0.36 2.51 -12.41
N ILE A 101 -1.19 1.51 -12.15
CA ILE A 101 -2.53 1.37 -12.73
C ILE A 101 -3.56 1.24 -11.61
N SER A 102 -4.73 1.87 -11.77
CA SER A 102 -5.77 1.87 -10.73
C SER A 102 -6.58 0.59 -10.70
N ILE A 103 -6.91 0.15 -9.48
CA ILE A 103 -7.94 -0.85 -9.20
C ILE A 103 -9.10 -0.12 -8.53
N PHE A 104 -10.29 -0.16 -9.13
CA PHE A 104 -11.42 0.66 -8.68
C PHE A 104 -12.73 -0.13 -8.63
N GLY A 105 -13.29 -0.32 -7.43
CA GLY A 105 -14.65 -0.82 -7.24
C GLY A 105 -15.54 0.32 -6.78
N TRP A 106 -16.70 0.53 -7.41
CA TRP A 106 -17.57 1.66 -7.06
C TRP A 106 -19.05 1.30 -7.05
N PRO A 107 -19.82 1.65 -5.99
CA PRO A 107 -21.25 1.40 -5.94
C PRO A 107 -22.00 2.46 -6.73
N ILE A 108 -22.19 2.23 -8.03
CA ILE A 108 -22.74 3.23 -8.96
C ILE A 108 -24.16 3.68 -8.59
N ASP A 109 -24.93 2.82 -7.90
CA ASP A 109 -26.28 3.12 -7.43
C ASP A 109 -26.32 3.93 -6.12
N LYS A 110 -25.19 4.04 -5.40
CA LYS A 110 -25.11 4.69 -4.08
C LYS A 110 -24.25 5.95 -4.07
N LEU A 111 -23.18 5.99 -4.88
CA LEU A 111 -22.20 7.07 -4.89
C LEU A 111 -22.03 7.62 -6.31
N SER A 112 -22.06 8.95 -6.44
CA SER A 112 -21.95 9.61 -7.74
C SER A 112 -20.55 9.46 -8.36
N ALA A 113 -20.50 9.57 -9.69
CA ALA A 113 -19.24 9.60 -10.43
C ALA A 113 -18.33 10.77 -10.03
N ASP A 114 -18.89 11.89 -9.58
CA ASP A 114 -18.10 13.04 -9.10
C ASP A 114 -17.30 12.72 -7.83
N VAL A 115 -17.88 11.92 -6.93
CA VAL A 115 -17.17 11.46 -5.73
C VAL A 115 -16.08 10.45 -6.12
N GLY A 116 -16.38 9.54 -7.06
CA GLY A 116 -15.40 8.59 -7.59
C GLY A 116 -14.22 9.29 -8.26
N ARG A 117 -14.48 10.36 -9.03
CA ARG A 117 -13.45 11.21 -9.65
C ARG A 117 -12.51 11.82 -8.62
N GLN A 118 -13.01 12.30 -7.48
CA GLN A 118 -12.15 12.83 -6.42
C GLN A 118 -11.20 11.78 -5.85
N VAL A 119 -11.64 10.52 -5.70
CA VAL A 119 -10.77 9.41 -5.27
C VAL A 119 -9.65 9.18 -6.29
N ILE A 120 -10.00 9.09 -7.58
CA ILE A 120 -9.00 8.92 -8.64
C ILE A 120 -8.03 10.11 -8.70
N ASP A 121 -8.54 11.34 -8.56
CA ASP A 121 -7.73 12.56 -8.58
C ASP A 121 -6.76 12.61 -7.39
N GLY A 122 -7.19 12.14 -6.21
CA GLY A 122 -6.32 11.99 -5.04
C GLY A 122 -5.21 10.97 -5.28
N GLY A 123 -5.54 9.82 -5.87
CA GLY A 123 -4.52 8.83 -6.24
C GLY A 123 -3.55 9.36 -7.29
N ARG A 124 -4.05 10.08 -8.29
CA ARG A 124 -3.23 10.71 -9.33
C ARG A 124 -2.26 11.74 -8.76
N ALA A 125 -2.71 12.59 -7.84
CA ALA A 125 -1.86 13.58 -7.18
C ALA A 125 -0.65 12.92 -6.48
N VAL A 126 -0.83 11.77 -5.85
CA VAL A 126 0.28 11.03 -5.22
C VAL A 126 1.22 10.40 -6.25
N CYS A 127 0.69 9.88 -7.36
CA CYS A 127 1.54 9.43 -8.46
C CYS A 127 2.39 10.58 -9.03
N GLU A 128 1.80 11.77 -9.20
CA GLU A 128 2.50 12.98 -9.62
C GLU A 128 3.59 13.39 -8.60
N ASP A 129 3.28 13.36 -7.31
CA ASP A 129 4.26 13.60 -6.23
C ASP A 129 5.40 12.57 -6.26
N ALA A 130 5.11 11.32 -6.62
CA ALA A 130 6.09 10.25 -6.81
C ALA A 130 6.87 10.34 -8.14
N GLY A 131 6.46 11.22 -9.06
CA GLY A 131 7.09 11.40 -10.37
C GLY A 131 6.72 10.31 -11.39
N ILE A 132 5.60 9.62 -11.21
CA ILE A 132 5.16 8.51 -12.07
C ILE A 132 3.77 8.77 -12.67
N PRO A 133 3.45 8.18 -13.84
CA PRO A 133 2.10 8.25 -14.37
C PRO A 133 1.15 7.27 -13.67
N LEU A 134 -0.09 7.71 -13.47
CA LEU A 134 -1.25 6.82 -13.32
C LEU A 134 -1.72 6.40 -14.71
N ALA A 135 -1.22 5.26 -15.19
CA ALA A 135 -1.23 4.82 -16.59
C ALA A 135 -2.50 4.06 -17.02
N GLY A 136 -3.64 4.36 -16.42
CA GLY A 136 -4.91 3.67 -16.66
C GLY A 136 -5.30 2.77 -15.48
N GLY A 137 -6.02 1.70 -15.76
CA GLY A 137 -6.51 0.78 -14.73
C GLY A 137 -7.76 0.02 -15.15
N HIS A 138 -8.40 -0.61 -14.16
CA HIS A 138 -9.64 -1.33 -14.34
C HIS A 138 -10.66 -0.95 -13.26
N SER A 139 -11.93 -0.89 -13.66
CA SER A 139 -13.03 -0.55 -12.77
C SER A 139 -14.20 -1.51 -12.89
N ILE A 140 -14.84 -1.81 -11.76
CA ILE A 140 -16.05 -2.64 -11.67
C ILE A 140 -17.13 -1.95 -10.84
N ASP A 141 -18.39 -2.27 -11.13
CA ASP A 141 -19.47 -2.02 -10.18
C ASP A 141 -19.30 -2.93 -8.96
N SER A 142 -19.41 -2.37 -7.77
CA SER A 142 -19.13 -3.04 -6.50
C SER A 142 -20.08 -2.56 -5.41
N PRO A 143 -20.56 -3.43 -4.50
CA PRO A 143 -21.43 -3.01 -3.39
C PRO A 143 -20.83 -1.95 -2.46
N GLU A 144 -19.49 -1.89 -2.41
CA GLU A 144 -18.68 -0.99 -1.59
C GLU A 144 -17.60 -0.28 -2.41
N PRO A 145 -17.22 0.95 -2.03
CA PRO A 145 -16.09 1.65 -2.64
C PRO A 145 -14.77 0.95 -2.30
N ILE A 146 -13.96 0.66 -3.32
CA ILE A 146 -12.64 0.05 -3.24
C ILE A 146 -11.70 0.85 -4.14
N PHE A 147 -10.54 1.21 -3.62
CA PHE A 147 -9.51 1.85 -4.43
C PHE A 147 -8.12 1.43 -3.99
N GLY A 148 -7.22 1.37 -4.97
CA GLY A 148 -5.80 1.11 -4.79
C GLY A 148 -5.10 1.04 -6.12
N LEU A 149 -3.84 0.62 -6.10
CA LEU A 149 -2.98 0.59 -7.28
C LEU A 149 -2.27 -0.75 -7.39
N ALA A 150 -2.05 -1.20 -8.63
CA ALA A 150 -0.94 -2.07 -8.94
C ALA A 150 0.23 -1.20 -9.40
N VAL A 151 1.39 -1.39 -8.79
CA VAL A 151 2.57 -0.53 -9.00
C VAL A 151 3.71 -1.38 -9.54
N THR A 152 4.35 -0.85 -10.59
CA THR A 152 5.58 -1.41 -11.13
C THR A 152 6.74 -0.48 -10.77
N GLY A 153 7.80 -1.04 -10.21
CA GLY A 153 9.04 -0.34 -9.88
C GLY A 153 10.26 -1.03 -10.46
N ILE A 154 11.42 -0.45 -10.19
CA ILE A 154 12.72 -0.99 -10.54
C ILE A 154 13.71 -0.76 -9.40
N VAL A 155 14.65 -1.68 -9.25
CA VAL A 155 15.73 -1.59 -8.28
C VAL A 155 17.01 -2.19 -8.87
N ASP A 156 18.16 -1.63 -8.49
CA ASP A 156 19.45 -2.27 -8.74
C ASP A 156 19.59 -3.47 -7.78
N ASN A 157 19.95 -4.65 -8.26
CA ASN A 157 19.92 -5.88 -7.44
C ASN A 157 20.81 -5.78 -6.20
N VAL A 158 21.84 -4.93 -6.23
CA VAL A 158 22.73 -4.65 -5.09
C VAL A 158 22.07 -3.85 -3.96
N ASN A 159 20.97 -3.14 -4.25
CA ASN A 159 20.20 -2.34 -3.31
C ASN A 159 18.82 -2.97 -3.03
N LEU A 160 18.57 -4.19 -3.51
CA LEU A 160 17.31 -4.90 -3.28
C LEU A 160 17.23 -5.27 -1.80
N MET A 161 16.31 -4.64 -1.08
CA MET A 161 16.06 -4.94 0.33
C MET A 161 15.11 -6.12 0.48
N LYS A 162 15.30 -6.88 1.55
CA LYS A 162 14.45 -7.98 1.99
C LYS A 162 14.13 -7.82 3.47
N ASN A 163 13.07 -8.45 3.94
CA ASN A 163 12.67 -8.44 5.35
C ASN A 163 13.12 -9.67 6.15
N THR A 164 14.17 -10.35 5.67
CA THR A 164 14.66 -11.63 6.20
C THR A 164 16.16 -11.63 6.50
N THR A 165 16.81 -10.48 6.43
CA THR A 165 18.28 -10.34 6.46
C THR A 165 18.80 -9.65 7.71
N ALA A 166 17.92 -9.26 8.64
CA ALA A 166 18.31 -8.76 9.95
C ALA A 166 19.16 -9.76 10.75
N GLU A 167 20.17 -9.23 11.45
CA GLU A 167 21.07 -9.99 12.32
C GLU A 167 20.89 -9.63 13.79
N ALA A 168 21.49 -10.41 14.70
CA ALA A 168 21.52 -10.06 16.11
C ALA A 168 22.20 -8.70 16.31
N ASP A 169 21.76 -7.97 17.34
CA ASP A 169 22.26 -6.62 17.69
C ASP A 169 21.93 -5.50 16.69
N CYS A 170 21.14 -5.76 15.64
CA CYS A 170 20.57 -4.71 14.81
C CYS A 170 19.67 -3.75 15.62
N LEU A 171 19.76 -2.46 15.30
CA LEU A 171 18.88 -1.43 15.85
C LEU A 171 17.62 -1.30 14.98
N ILE A 172 16.46 -1.15 15.64
CA ILE A 172 15.18 -0.96 14.95
C ILE A 172 14.83 0.52 14.92
N PHE A 173 14.58 1.04 13.72
CA PHE A 173 14.15 2.42 13.50
C PHE A 173 12.76 2.44 12.86
N LEU A 174 11.97 3.46 13.19
CA LEU A 174 10.64 3.67 12.62
C LEU A 174 10.55 5.09 12.07
N THR A 175 10.07 5.23 10.83
CA THR A 175 10.02 6.52 10.12
C THR A 175 8.69 7.25 10.28
N LYS A 176 7.65 6.56 10.79
CA LYS A 176 6.31 7.11 11.01
C LYS A 176 5.75 6.65 12.35
N ALA A 177 4.91 7.48 12.97
CA ALA A 177 4.24 7.13 14.21
C ALA A 177 3.19 6.02 14.02
N LEU A 178 2.96 5.22 15.07
CA LEU A 178 1.90 4.22 15.12
C LEU A 178 0.56 4.82 15.57
N GLY A 179 -0.53 4.06 15.46
CA GLY A 179 -1.84 4.41 16.02
C GLY A 179 -2.90 4.84 15.00
N ILE A 180 -2.58 4.82 13.70
CA ILE A 180 -3.52 5.14 12.61
C ILE A 180 -4.84 4.36 12.72
N GLY A 181 -4.77 3.05 12.97
CA GLY A 181 -5.96 2.21 13.10
C GLY A 181 -6.88 2.62 14.25
N ILE A 182 -6.32 3.11 15.37
CA ILE A 182 -7.09 3.60 16.52
C ILE A 182 -7.85 4.87 16.13
N LEU A 183 -7.18 5.80 15.47
CA LEU A 183 -7.76 7.08 15.05
C LEU A 183 -8.84 6.89 13.96
N SER A 184 -8.58 6.06 12.94
CA SER A 184 -9.58 5.72 11.91
C SER A 184 -10.79 5.01 12.52
N THR A 185 -10.58 4.10 13.49
CA THR A 185 -11.70 3.47 14.22
C THR A 185 -12.51 4.47 15.04
N ALA A 186 -11.85 5.41 15.71
CA ALA A 186 -12.52 6.48 16.45
C ALA A 186 -13.33 7.39 15.51
N GLN A 187 -12.81 7.70 14.31
CA GLN A 187 -13.53 8.45 13.28
C GLN A 187 -14.80 7.71 12.84
N LYS A 188 -14.67 6.42 12.51
CA LYS A 188 -15.81 5.58 12.10
C LYS A 188 -16.88 5.49 13.20
N GLN A 189 -16.47 5.44 14.47
CA GLN A 189 -17.38 5.44 15.62
C GLN A 189 -17.90 6.83 16.01
N LYS A 190 -17.53 7.90 15.29
CA LYS A 190 -17.90 9.29 15.58
C LYS A 190 -17.42 9.74 16.99
N LYS A 191 -16.28 9.21 17.44
CA LYS A 191 -15.65 9.47 18.75
C LYS A 191 -14.37 10.31 18.66
N ILE A 192 -13.88 10.60 17.46
CA ILE A 192 -12.68 11.41 17.27
C ILE A 192 -12.98 12.89 17.50
N ALA A 193 -12.09 13.62 18.17
CA ALA A 193 -12.23 15.08 18.28
C ALA A 193 -11.75 15.76 16.98
N PRO A 194 -12.25 16.98 16.68
CA PRO A 194 -11.72 17.77 15.57
C PRO A 194 -10.22 18.03 15.74
N GLY A 195 -9.40 17.78 14.72
CA GLY A 195 -7.95 17.97 14.79
C GLY A 195 -7.14 16.69 15.09
N ASP A 196 -7.77 15.64 15.62
CA ASP A 196 -7.06 14.44 16.05
C ASP A 196 -6.72 13.46 14.91
N ILE A 197 -7.39 13.55 13.74
CA ILE A 197 -7.15 12.64 12.61
C ILE A 197 -6.05 13.16 11.68
N GLU A 198 -5.77 14.45 11.75
CA GLU A 198 -4.89 15.20 10.85
C GLU A 198 -3.45 14.67 10.89
N PRO A 199 -2.82 14.38 12.05
CA PRO A 199 -1.50 13.75 12.08
C PRO A 199 -1.46 12.37 11.42
N ALA A 200 -2.56 11.60 11.53
CA ALA A 200 -2.66 10.30 10.86
C ALA A 200 -2.78 10.47 9.34
N ILE A 201 -3.58 11.44 8.87
CA ILE A 201 -3.71 11.76 7.45
C ILE A 201 -2.35 12.20 6.88
N GLU A 202 -1.63 13.06 7.60
CA GLU A 202 -0.28 13.51 7.20
C GLU A 202 0.67 12.31 7.06
N ALA A 203 0.73 11.44 8.08
CA ALA A 203 1.57 10.23 8.05
C ALA A 203 1.19 9.27 6.90
N MET A 204 -0.11 9.07 6.66
CA MET A 204 -0.63 8.18 5.61
C MET A 204 -0.49 8.74 4.19
N THR A 205 -0.33 10.06 4.03
CA THR A 205 -0.16 10.72 2.72
C THR A 205 1.28 11.13 2.43
N THR A 206 2.21 10.85 3.36
CA THR A 206 3.65 11.05 3.16
C THR A 206 4.25 9.83 2.44
N LEU A 207 4.84 10.04 1.26
CA LEU A 207 5.50 8.95 0.51
C LEU A 207 6.75 8.44 1.23
N ASN A 208 6.96 7.12 1.21
CA ASN A 208 8.13 6.46 1.80
C ASN A 208 9.40 6.54 0.93
N LYS A 209 9.60 7.63 0.17
CA LYS A 209 10.76 7.82 -0.73
C LYS A 209 12.11 7.54 -0.06
N ILE A 210 12.19 7.81 1.24
CA ILE A 210 13.35 7.55 2.08
C ILE A 210 13.84 6.09 2.02
N GLY A 211 12.97 5.10 1.79
CA GLY A 211 13.39 3.70 1.66
C GLY A 211 14.38 3.48 0.52
N ALA A 212 14.13 4.09 -0.64
CA ALA A 212 15.04 4.04 -1.79
C ALA A 212 16.36 4.82 -1.57
N GLU A 213 16.36 5.77 -0.64
CA GLU A 213 17.55 6.55 -0.26
C GLU A 213 18.40 5.84 0.79
N LEU A 214 17.76 5.04 1.67
CA LEU A 214 18.42 4.29 2.73
C LEU A 214 18.98 2.95 2.25
N ALA A 215 18.34 2.30 1.27
CA ALA A 215 18.77 1.00 0.76
C ALA A 215 20.26 0.89 0.35
N PRO A 216 20.90 1.93 -0.24
CA PRO A 216 22.32 1.87 -0.59
C PRO A 216 23.29 2.04 0.60
N LEU A 217 22.80 2.26 1.83
CA LEU A 217 23.66 2.45 2.99
C LEU A 217 24.09 1.11 3.56
N ASP A 218 25.40 0.87 3.67
CA ASP A 218 25.96 -0.39 4.18
C ASP A 218 25.42 -0.83 5.57
N GLY A 219 24.96 0.12 6.39
CA GLY A 219 24.39 -0.16 7.72
C GLY A 219 22.92 -0.57 7.73
N VAL A 220 22.21 -0.45 6.59
CA VAL A 220 20.81 -0.84 6.44
C VAL A 220 20.78 -2.23 5.83
N VAL A 221 20.56 -3.24 6.68
CA VAL A 221 20.64 -4.66 6.29
C VAL A 221 19.28 -5.30 6.05
N ASP A 222 18.20 -4.66 6.50
CA ASP A 222 16.83 -5.16 6.43
C ASP A 222 15.88 -3.96 6.37
N MET A 223 14.81 -4.07 5.60
CA MET A 223 13.80 -3.02 5.49
C MET A 223 12.44 -3.60 5.12
N THR A 224 11.41 -3.07 5.76
CA THR A 224 10.00 -3.35 5.46
C THR A 224 9.16 -2.14 5.88
N ASP A 225 7.88 -2.12 5.53
CA ASP A 225 6.94 -1.11 6.00
C ASP A 225 5.92 -1.66 7.01
N VAL A 226 5.44 -0.78 7.89
CA VAL A 226 4.47 -1.16 8.93
C VAL A 226 3.07 -0.78 8.48
N THR A 227 2.30 -1.77 8.01
CA THR A 227 0.95 -1.58 7.45
C THR A 227 -0.13 -2.33 8.24
N GLY A 228 -0.93 -3.17 7.56
CA GLY A 228 -2.18 -3.72 8.07
C GLY A 228 -2.06 -4.78 9.16
N PHE A 229 -0.89 -5.41 9.32
CA PHE A 229 -0.64 -6.37 10.40
C PHE A 229 -0.16 -5.71 11.70
N GLY A 230 0.19 -4.42 11.66
CA GLY A 230 0.77 -3.73 12.81
C GLY A 230 2.27 -4.01 12.97
N LEU A 231 2.84 -3.54 14.08
CA LEU A 231 4.28 -3.64 14.35
C LEU A 231 4.72 -5.04 14.84
N LEU A 232 3.80 -5.81 15.45
CA LEU A 232 4.10 -7.07 16.15
C LEU A 232 3.64 -8.29 15.38
#